data_AF-A0AAW0W7T7-F1
#
_entry.id   AF-A0AAW0W7T7-F1
#
_cell.length_a   1.000
_cell.length_b   1.000
_cell.length_c   1.000
_cell.angle_alpha   90.00
_cell.angle_beta   90.00
_cell.angle_gamma   90.00
#
_symmetry.space_group_name_H-M   'P 1'
#
loop_
_entity.id
_entity.type
_entity.pdbx_description
1 polymer ?
#
loop_
_entity_poly.entity_id
_entity_poly.type
_entity_poly.pdbx_seq_one_letter_code
_entity_poly.pdbx_strand_id
1 'polypeptide(L)'
;MKVIVSVLCLVAVASARMAYRFSDGYLEVLGAEPQHTFNCNGRSYGYYADVPTDCRVFHVCLPISDDLGETVEMAHFSFFCGNQTVFSQESLTCSHPQEAFPCDQAETLYDLSNADFGKIPDDNQ
;
A
#
# COMPACT_ATOMS: atom_id res chain seq x y z
N MET A 1 -20.49 -25.09 43.04
CA MET A 1 -20.92 -24.12 42.01
C MET A 1 -19.71 -23.28 41.62
N LYS A 2 -18.98 -23.66 40.56
CA LYS A 2 -17.79 -22.93 40.09
C LYS A 2 -18.21 -22.14 38.85
N VAL A 3 -18.28 -20.83 38.98
CA VAL A 3 -18.54 -19.92 37.85
C VAL A 3 -17.20 -19.72 37.16
N ILE A 4 -17.00 -20.37 36.02
CA ILE A 4 -15.83 -20.16 35.16
C ILE A 4 -16.19 -19.01 34.23
N VAL A 5 -15.74 -17.81 34.58
CA VAL A 5 -15.78 -16.65 33.69
C VAL A 5 -14.74 -16.89 32.59
N SER A 6 -15.20 -17.30 31.41
CA SER A 6 -14.33 -17.39 30.24
C SER A 6 -14.12 -15.99 29.69
N VAL A 7 -12.91 -15.47 29.87
CA VAL A 7 -12.45 -14.24 29.23
C VAL A 7 -12.34 -14.52 27.73
N LEU A 8 -13.28 -14.01 26.93
CA LEU A 8 -13.10 -13.92 25.48
C LEU A 8 -12.04 -12.84 25.22
N CYS A 9 -10.79 -13.25 25.01
CA CYS A 9 -9.85 -12.41 24.29
C CYS A 9 -10.36 -12.31 22.84
N LEU A 10 -11.04 -11.21 22.53
CA LEU A 10 -11.21 -10.76 21.15
C LEU A 10 -9.81 -10.41 20.63
N VAL A 11 -9.11 -11.39 20.09
CA VAL A 11 -7.94 -11.13 19.25
C VAL A 11 -8.52 -10.49 17.99
N ALA A 12 -8.54 -9.16 17.96
CA ALA A 12 -8.78 -8.42 16.73
C ALA A 12 -7.57 -8.70 15.83
N VAL A 13 -7.66 -9.77 15.04
CA VAL A 13 -6.71 -10.01 13.96
C VAL A 13 -7.06 -8.97 12.90
N ALA A 14 -6.46 -7.78 13.01
CA ALA A 14 -6.50 -6.80 11.94
C ALA A 14 -5.81 -7.47 10.73
N SER A 15 -6.61 -8.12 9.90
CA SER A 15 -6.16 -8.79 8.69
C SER A 15 -5.82 -7.69 7.69
N ALA A 16 -4.59 -7.22 7.68
CA ALA A 16 -4.06 -6.49 6.54
C ALA A 16 -4.07 -7.46 5.34
N ARG A 17 -5.14 -7.42 4.55
CA ARG A 17 -5.33 -8.35 3.44
C ARG A 17 -4.21 -8.14 2.42
N MET A 18 -3.29 -9.09 2.35
CA MET A 18 -2.20 -9.19 1.36
C MET A 18 -1.04 -8.19 1.49
N ALA A 19 -0.90 -7.50 2.62
CA ALA A 19 0.28 -6.69 2.91
C ALA A 19 1.55 -7.56 2.90
N TYR A 20 2.56 -7.14 2.16
CA TYR A 20 3.85 -7.83 2.02
C TYR A 20 3.73 -9.29 1.53
N ARG A 21 2.65 -9.61 0.81
CA ARG A 21 2.52 -10.90 0.11
C ARG A 21 2.86 -10.70 -1.36
N PHE A 22 4.08 -11.05 -1.73
CA PHE A 22 4.59 -10.91 -3.10
C PHE A 22 4.37 -12.19 -3.92
N SER A 23 4.43 -12.06 -5.25
CA SER A 23 4.47 -13.22 -6.14
C SER A 23 5.79 -14.00 -5.99
N ASP A 24 5.78 -15.26 -6.41
CA ASP A 24 6.98 -16.09 -6.44
C ASP A 24 8.11 -15.42 -7.23
N GLY A 25 9.36 -15.65 -6.79
CA GLY A 25 10.56 -15.08 -7.42
C GLY A 25 10.91 -13.65 -6.98
N TYR A 26 10.12 -13.00 -6.12
CA TYR A 26 10.39 -11.62 -5.67
C TYR A 26 11.78 -11.46 -5.04
N LEU A 27 12.29 -12.47 -4.33
CA LEU A 27 13.63 -12.43 -3.71
C LEU A 27 14.76 -12.32 -4.73
N GLU A 28 14.60 -12.90 -5.92
CA GLU A 28 15.59 -12.77 -7.00
C GLU A 28 15.67 -11.33 -7.52
N VAL A 29 14.53 -10.62 -7.52
CA VAL A 29 14.42 -9.24 -7.99
C VAL A 29 14.82 -8.24 -6.89
N LEU A 30 14.37 -8.44 -5.65
CA LEU A 30 14.64 -7.53 -4.53
C LEU A 30 16.01 -7.75 -3.88
N GLY A 31 16.57 -8.96 -4.02
CA GLY A 31 17.86 -9.37 -3.44
C GLY A 31 17.85 -9.63 -1.93
N ALA A 32 16.78 -9.23 -1.23
CA ALA A 32 16.58 -9.44 0.20
C ALA A 32 15.10 -9.33 0.57
N GLU A 33 14.75 -9.79 1.77
CA GLU A 33 13.44 -9.52 2.35
C GLU A 33 13.24 -8.01 2.58
N PRO A 34 12.16 -7.40 2.09
CA PRO A 34 11.88 -5.99 2.31
C PRO A 34 11.49 -5.70 3.76
N GLN A 35 11.68 -4.47 4.20
CA GLN A 35 11.30 -4.03 5.55
C GLN A 35 9.78 -3.81 5.63
N HIS A 36 9.16 -4.30 6.69
CA HIS A 36 7.71 -4.21 6.88
C HIS A 36 7.32 -2.97 7.72
N THR A 37 7.63 -1.77 7.22
CA THR A 37 7.43 -0.51 7.96
C THR A 37 6.28 0.35 7.43
N PHE A 38 5.85 0.14 6.20
CA PHE A 38 4.76 0.89 5.60
C PHE A 38 3.40 0.41 6.11
N ASN A 39 2.45 1.34 6.25
CA ASN A 39 1.05 1.03 6.51
C ASN A 39 0.12 2.10 5.90
N CYS A 40 -1.12 1.71 5.66
CA CYS A 40 -2.16 2.55 5.08
C CYS A 40 -2.88 3.49 6.07
N ASN A 41 -2.47 3.54 7.34
CA ASN A 41 -3.18 4.35 8.33
C ASN A 41 -3.04 5.84 8.01
N GLY A 42 -4.17 6.54 7.94
CA GLY A 42 -4.21 7.97 7.63
C GLY A 42 -3.88 8.30 6.17
N ARG A 43 -3.82 7.31 5.29
CA ARG A 43 -3.55 7.49 3.86
C ARG A 43 -4.85 7.38 3.05
N SER A 44 -4.95 8.19 2.00
CA SER A 44 -6.08 8.16 1.06
C SER A 44 -6.07 6.90 0.18
N TYR A 45 -7.05 6.77 -0.71
CA TYR A 45 -6.94 5.80 -1.79
C TYR A 45 -5.76 6.18 -2.68
N GLY A 46 -4.81 5.27 -2.87
CA GLY A 46 -3.65 5.59 -3.69
C GLY A 46 -2.55 4.54 -3.71
N TYR A 47 -1.47 4.91 -4.39
CA TYR A 47 -0.24 4.15 -4.55
C TYR A 47 0.88 4.88 -3.81
N TYR A 48 1.74 4.14 -3.13
CA TYR A 48 2.75 4.70 -2.23
C TYR A 48 4.08 3.99 -2.42
N ALA A 49 5.12 4.74 -2.79
CA ALA A 49 6.50 4.26 -2.87
C ALA A 49 7.00 3.79 -1.49
N ASP A 50 7.70 2.66 -1.41
CA ASP A 50 8.31 2.21 -0.15
C ASP A 50 9.77 2.67 -0.08
N VAL A 51 10.00 3.87 0.48
CA VAL A 51 11.33 4.50 0.57
C VAL A 51 12.37 3.61 1.29
N PRO A 52 12.06 2.92 2.41
CA PRO A 52 12.94 1.92 3.03
C PRO A 52 13.45 0.82 2.10
N THR A 53 12.74 0.52 1.01
CA THR A 53 13.14 -0.48 -0.01
C THR A 53 13.81 0.14 -1.23
N ASP A 54 14.19 1.42 -1.16
CA ASP A 54 14.69 2.19 -2.30
C ASP A 54 13.67 2.22 -3.45
N CYS A 55 12.39 2.31 -3.08
CA CYS A 55 11.24 2.34 -3.99
C CYS A 55 11.14 1.13 -4.93
N ARG A 56 11.84 0.03 -4.64
CA ARG A 56 11.67 -1.24 -5.36
C ARG A 56 10.35 -1.92 -5.01
N VAL A 57 9.78 -1.61 -3.84
CA VAL A 57 8.43 -1.98 -3.43
C VAL A 57 7.53 -0.73 -3.49
N PHE A 58 6.26 -0.95 -3.79
CA PHE A 58 5.22 0.05 -3.62
C PHE A 58 3.96 -0.61 -3.03
N HIS A 59 3.09 0.21 -2.46
CA HIS A 59 1.89 -0.23 -1.79
C HIS A 59 0.65 0.40 -2.40
N VAL A 60 -0.46 -0.31 -2.34
CA VAL A 60 -1.78 0.22 -2.68
C VAL A 60 -2.65 0.20 -1.44
N CYS A 61 -3.19 1.35 -1.08
CA CYS A 61 -4.16 1.51 0.01
C CYS A 61 -5.54 1.66 -0.61
N LEU A 62 -6.39 0.65 -0.53
CA LEU A 62 -7.72 0.64 -1.16
C LEU A 62 -8.82 0.72 -0.10
N PRO A 63 -9.66 1.77 -0.09
CA PRO A 63 -10.87 1.78 0.73
C PRO A 63 -11.84 0.71 0.22
N ILE A 64 -12.26 -0.17 1.11
CA ILE A 64 -13.33 -1.14 0.87
C ILE A 64 -14.58 -0.60 1.56
N SER A 65 -15.61 -0.35 0.75
CA SER A 65 -16.91 0.11 1.23
C SER A 65 -17.89 -1.06 1.35
N ASP A 66 -18.85 -0.91 2.26
CA ASP A 66 -20.03 -1.77 2.31
C ASP A 66 -21.07 -1.39 1.24
N ASP A 67 -22.20 -2.09 1.23
CA ASP A 67 -23.31 -1.84 0.29
C ASP A 67 -23.96 -0.45 0.47
N LEU A 68 -23.69 0.24 1.58
CA LEU A 68 -24.17 1.59 1.88
C LEU A 68 -23.16 2.69 1.47
N GLY A 69 -21.97 2.28 1.01
CA GLY A 69 -20.89 3.20 0.62
C GLY A 69 -20.02 3.66 1.78
N GLU A 70 -20.22 3.15 3.00
CA GLU A 70 -19.35 3.47 4.14
C GLU A 70 -18.06 2.67 4.05
N THR A 71 -16.90 3.33 4.18
CA THR A 71 -15.60 2.65 4.22
C THR A 71 -15.48 1.84 5.50
N VAL A 72 -15.43 0.51 5.37
CA VAL A 72 -15.33 -0.44 6.49
C VAL A 72 -13.92 -0.96 6.71
N GLU A 73 -13.06 -0.90 5.69
CA GLU A 73 -11.68 -1.39 5.74
C GLU A 73 -10.79 -0.57 4.79
N MET A 74 -9.53 -0.36 5.18
CA MET A 74 -8.47 0.08 4.26
C MET A 74 -7.59 -1.13 3.93
N ALA A 75 -7.82 -1.75 2.78
CA ALA A 75 -7.03 -2.88 2.33
C ALA A 75 -5.62 -2.42 1.92
N HIS A 76 -4.59 -3.18 2.30
CA HIS A 76 -3.19 -2.86 2.04
C HIS A 76 -2.55 -3.96 1.18
N PHE A 77 -2.20 -3.62 -0.06
CA PHE A 77 -1.48 -4.49 -0.97
C PHE A 77 -0.04 -4.03 -1.13
N SER A 78 0.89 -4.96 -1.31
CA SER A 78 2.29 -4.66 -1.63
C SER A 78 2.68 -5.31 -2.95
N PHE A 79 3.42 -4.58 -3.76
CA PHE A 79 3.95 -5.01 -5.06
C PHE A 79 5.41 -4.63 -5.16
N PHE A 80 6.15 -5.33 -6.02
CA PHE A 80 7.53 -4.96 -6.35
C PHE A 80 7.63 -4.61 -7.83
N CYS A 81 8.50 -3.65 -8.13
CA CYS A 81 8.84 -3.29 -9.49
C CYS A 81 9.70 -4.38 -10.14
N GLY A 82 9.63 -4.49 -11.46
CA GLY A 82 10.45 -5.43 -12.22
C GLY A 82 11.95 -5.15 -12.07
N ASN A 83 12.77 -6.09 -12.52
CA ASN A 83 14.22 -5.97 -12.44
C ASN A 83 14.69 -4.62 -13.04
N GLN A 84 15.59 -3.94 -12.33
CA GLN A 84 16.19 -2.65 -12.71
C GLN A 84 15.21 -1.46 -12.79
N THR A 85 14.02 -1.58 -12.21
CA THR A 85 13.05 -0.48 -12.13
C THR A 85 12.69 -0.15 -10.68
N VAL A 86 12.27 1.10 -10.46
CA VAL A 86 11.81 1.61 -9.17
C VAL A 86 10.49 2.34 -9.36
N PHE A 87 9.68 2.39 -8.31
CA PHE A 87 8.40 3.07 -8.34
C PHE A 87 8.59 4.58 -8.28
N SER A 88 8.12 5.28 -9.31
CA SER A 88 8.06 6.73 -9.36
C SER A 88 6.73 7.20 -8.75
N GLN A 89 6.80 7.86 -7.59
CA GLN A 89 5.61 8.40 -6.94
C GLN A 89 4.91 9.49 -7.78
N GLU A 90 5.65 10.24 -8.59
CA GLU A 90 5.08 11.28 -9.45
C GLU A 90 4.16 10.68 -10.54
N SER A 91 4.62 9.64 -11.21
CA SER A 91 3.90 9.01 -12.32
C SER A 91 2.99 7.86 -11.91
N LEU A 92 3.12 7.38 -10.66
CA LEU A 92 2.48 6.17 -10.13
C LEU A 92 2.80 4.91 -10.95
N THR A 93 4.01 4.82 -11.50
CA THR A 93 4.47 3.68 -12.31
C THR A 93 5.87 3.22 -11.92
N CYS A 94 6.23 1.99 -12.28
CA CYS A 94 7.63 1.55 -12.23
C CYS A 94 8.37 2.07 -13.47
N SER A 95 9.46 2.80 -13.26
CA SER A 95 10.32 3.33 -14.32
C SER A 95 11.80 3.08 -14.01
N HIS A 96 12.66 3.36 -14.98
CA HIS A 96 14.10 3.29 -14.72
C HIS A 96 14.50 4.38 -13.71
N PRO A 97 15.46 4.11 -12.80
CA PRO A 97 15.83 5.06 -11.73
C PRO A 97 16.24 6.46 -12.20
N GLN A 98 16.70 6.59 -13.46
CA GLN A 98 17.11 7.86 -14.06
C GLN A 98 15.92 8.72 -14.54
N GLU A 99 14.78 8.07 -14.79
CA GLU A 99 13.52 8.68 -15.23
C GLU A 99 12.53 8.80 -14.07
N ALA A 100 12.72 8.01 -13.03
CA ALA A 100 11.91 8.06 -11.82
C ALA A 100 12.18 9.33 -11.02
N PHE A 101 11.10 9.86 -10.43
CA PHE A 101 11.21 10.87 -9.38
C PHE A 101 12.09 10.35 -8.22
N PRO A 102 12.96 11.19 -7.61
CA PRO A 102 13.87 10.75 -6.55
C PRO A 102 13.15 10.03 -5.39
N CYS A 103 13.58 8.80 -5.13
CA CYS A 103 12.91 7.92 -4.16
C CYS A 103 12.92 8.49 -2.74
N ASP A 104 14.02 9.11 -2.31
CA ASP A 104 14.16 9.74 -1.00
C ASP A 104 13.20 10.92 -0.77
N GLN A 105 12.64 11.46 -1.84
CA GLN A 105 11.65 12.54 -1.82
C GLN A 105 10.25 12.05 -2.14
N ALA A 106 10.05 10.76 -2.43
CA ALA A 106 8.78 10.22 -2.88
C ALA A 106 7.62 10.56 -1.93
N GLU A 107 7.85 10.54 -0.62
CA GLU A 107 6.79 10.83 0.37
C GLU A 107 6.19 12.23 0.22
N THR A 108 6.95 13.20 -0.31
CA THR A 108 6.46 14.57 -0.54
C THR A 108 5.36 14.64 -1.59
N LEU A 109 5.23 13.62 -2.43
CA LEU A 109 4.23 13.54 -3.49
C LEU A 109 3.05 12.62 -3.14
N TYR A 110 3.03 11.97 -1.97
CA TYR A 110 1.97 11.03 -1.61
C TYR A 110 0.57 11.65 -1.73
N ASP A 111 0.37 12.86 -1.20
CA ASP A 111 -0.95 13.50 -1.25
C ASP A 111 -1.27 14.03 -2.65
N LEU A 112 -0.28 14.63 -3.33
CA LEU A 112 -0.48 15.26 -4.63
C LEU A 112 -0.78 14.24 -5.73
N SER A 113 0.05 13.19 -5.84
CA SER A 113 -0.09 12.16 -6.88
C SER A 113 -1.35 11.31 -6.69
N ASN A 114 -1.79 11.10 -5.45
CA ASN A 114 -2.99 10.33 -5.14
C ASN A 114 -4.25 11.19 -5.01
N ALA A 115 -4.16 12.51 -5.18
CA ALA A 115 -5.28 13.43 -4.93
C ALA A 115 -6.52 13.06 -5.73
N ASP A 116 -6.35 12.65 -6.99
CA ASP A 116 -7.44 12.31 -7.90
C ASP A 116 -7.60 10.80 -8.14
N PHE A 117 -6.84 9.99 -7.40
CA PHE A 117 -6.87 8.55 -7.56
C PHE A 117 -8.24 7.98 -7.15
N GLY A 118 -8.89 7.26 -8.07
CA GLY A 118 -10.19 6.64 -7.84
C GLY A 118 -11.39 7.59 -7.80
N LYS A 119 -11.21 8.89 -8.10
CA LYS A 119 -12.34 9.80 -8.28
C LYS A 119 -12.99 9.52 -9.63
N ILE A 120 -14.30 9.28 -9.62
CA ILE A 120 -15.11 9.23 -10.84
C ILE A 120 -15.50 10.68 -11.17
N PRO A 121 -15.14 11.23 -12.34
CA PRO A 121 -15.59 12.55 -12.74
C PRO A 121 -17.12 12.59 -12.78
N ASP A 122 -17.71 13.70 -12.34
CA ASP A 122 -19.14 13.91 -12.53
C ASP A 122 -19.41 14.11 -14.04
N ASP A 123 -20.30 13.31 -14.62
CA ASP A 123 -20.68 13.36 -16.05
C ASP A 123 -21.34 14.70 -16.50
N ASN A 124 -21.40 15.71 -15.62
CA ASN A 124 -22.05 17.01 -15.85
C ASN A 124 -21.07 18.19 -15.93
N GLN A 125 -19.80 17.97 -16.29
CA GLN A 125 -18.82 19.03 -16.54
C GLN A 125 -18.40 19.14 -18.01
#